data_AF-A0A916M5E3-F1
#
_entry.id   AF-A0A916M5E3-F1
#
_cell.length_a   1.000
_cell.length_b   1.000
_cell.length_c   1.000
_cell.angle_alpha   90.00
_cell.angle_beta   90.00
_cell.angle_gamma   90.00
#
_symmetry.space_group_name_H-M   'P 1'
#
loop_
_entity.id
_entity.type
_entity.pdbx_description
1 polymer ?
#
loop_
_entity_poly.entity_id
_entity_poly.type
_entity_poly.pdbx_seq_one_letter_code
_entity_poly.pdbx_strand_id
1 'polypeptide(L)'
;MSEKPSRDVRDADAEVVELDELRRELERCGVSADLVERLAGDLTRLAGSLGPEATRGALAGVALASAAHRERTESFRRGREDLGEIERLMSAFASELAKVDEAVKLLSAFVGRIREQSACEGDRILH
;
A
#
# COMPACT_ATOMS: atom_id res chain seq x y z
N MET A 1 -2.86 -62.09 -24.66
CA MET A 1 -2.22 -60.79 -24.36
C MET A 1 -3.33 -59.83 -24.02
N SER A 2 -3.50 -59.49 -22.74
CA SER A 2 -4.54 -58.57 -22.29
C SER A 2 -3.89 -57.25 -21.95
N GLU A 3 -4.13 -56.25 -22.80
CA GLU A 3 -3.80 -54.87 -22.54
C GLU A 3 -4.58 -54.41 -21.30
N LYS A 4 -3.86 -54.03 -20.25
CA LYS A 4 -4.38 -53.16 -19.19
C LYS A 4 -3.81 -51.75 -19.43
N PRO A 5 -4.56 -50.84 -20.06
CA PRO A 5 -4.33 -49.42 -19.92
C PRO A 5 -5.62 -48.79 -19.43
N SER A 6 -5.86 -48.72 -18.11
CA SER A 6 -7.08 -48.07 -17.64
C SER A 6 -7.04 -47.51 -16.21
N ARG A 7 -5.89 -47.59 -15.51
CA ARG A 7 -5.76 -47.08 -14.14
C ARG A 7 -5.02 -45.73 -14.07
N ASP A 8 -3.93 -45.58 -14.83
CA ASP A 8 -3.15 -44.33 -14.87
C ASP A 8 -3.94 -43.10 -15.34
N VAL A 9 -4.79 -43.26 -16.35
CA VAL A 9 -5.56 -42.12 -16.92
C VAL A 9 -6.59 -41.59 -15.93
N ARG A 10 -7.20 -42.47 -15.11
CA ARG A 10 -8.22 -42.07 -14.13
C ARG A 10 -7.63 -41.37 -12.91
N ASP A 11 -6.43 -41.77 -12.46
CA ASP A 11 -5.76 -41.12 -11.34
C ASP A 11 -5.23 -39.74 -11.74
N ALA A 12 -4.71 -39.60 -12.97
CA ALA A 12 -4.27 -38.30 -13.50
C ALA A 12 -5.44 -37.30 -13.66
N ASP A 13 -6.59 -37.75 -14.18
CA ASP A 13 -7.78 -36.89 -14.30
C ASP A 13 -8.30 -36.44 -12.92
N ALA A 14 -8.23 -37.30 -11.89
CA ALA A 14 -8.63 -36.96 -10.53
C ALA A 14 -7.68 -35.96 -9.87
N GLU A 15 -6.37 -36.13 -10.05
CA GLU A 15 -5.34 -35.22 -9.49
C GLU A 15 -5.41 -33.82 -10.11
N VAL A 16 -5.72 -33.73 -11.42
CA VAL A 16 -5.95 -32.46 -12.11
C VAL A 16 -7.21 -31.75 -11.59
N VAL A 17 -8.29 -32.49 -11.36
CA VAL A 17 -9.54 -31.94 -10.79
C VAL A 17 -9.31 -31.42 -9.37
N GLU A 18 -8.57 -32.14 -8.53
CA GLU A 18 -8.23 -31.69 -7.16
C GLU A 18 -7.33 -30.44 -7.16
N LEU A 19 -6.37 -30.35 -8.08
CA LEU A 19 -5.51 -29.17 -8.21
C LEU A 19 -6.32 -27.92 -8.61
N ASP A 20 -7.24 -28.06 -9.56
CA ASP A 20 -8.09 -26.94 -10.00
C ASP A 20 -9.07 -26.49 -8.91
N GLU A 21 -9.58 -27.42 -8.10
CA GLU A 21 -10.40 -27.09 -6.94
C GLU A 21 -9.60 -26.30 -5.89
N LEU A 22 -8.38 -26.73 -5.59
CA LEU A 22 -7.48 -26.02 -4.67
C LEU A 22 -7.12 -24.62 -5.17
N ARG A 23 -6.85 -24.46 -6.47
CA ARG A 23 -6.60 -23.14 -7.08
C ARG A 23 -7.78 -22.20 -6.85
N ARG A 24 -8.99 -22.64 -7.19
CA ARG A 24 -10.22 -21.85 -6.99
C ARG A 24 -10.44 -21.50 -5.52
N GLU A 25 -10.12 -22.41 -4.62
CA GLU A 25 -10.25 -22.17 -3.19
C GLU A 25 -9.26 -21.12 -2.69
N LEU A 26 -8.00 -21.19 -3.11
CA LEU A 26 -6.97 -20.19 -2.81
C LEU A 26 -7.35 -18.81 -3.36
N GLU A 27 -7.87 -18.74 -4.57
CA GLU A 27 -8.39 -17.49 -5.16
C GLU A 27 -9.53 -16.92 -4.33
N ARG A 28 -10.50 -17.75 -3.90
CA ARG A 28 -11.58 -17.32 -3.00
C ARG A 28 -11.06 -16.81 -1.65
N CYS A 29 -9.96 -17.37 -1.16
CA CYS A 29 -9.28 -16.89 0.04
C CYS A 29 -8.53 -15.56 -0.18
N GLY A 30 -8.45 -15.07 -1.41
CA GLY A 30 -7.79 -13.82 -1.77
C GLY A 30 -6.27 -13.95 -1.84
N VAL A 31 -5.77 -15.15 -2.09
CA VAL A 31 -4.36 -15.40 -2.45
C VAL A 31 -4.11 -14.75 -3.81
N SER A 32 -2.95 -14.13 -3.97
CA SER A 32 -2.58 -13.48 -5.23
C SER A 32 -2.30 -14.52 -6.33
N ALA A 33 -2.66 -14.19 -7.57
CA ALA A 33 -2.62 -15.14 -8.69
C ALA A 33 -1.22 -15.74 -8.95
N ASP A 34 -0.15 -14.98 -8.64
CA ASP A 34 1.24 -15.43 -8.72
C ASP A 34 1.59 -16.51 -7.68
N LEU A 35 0.89 -16.55 -6.55
CA LEU A 35 1.10 -17.53 -5.49
C LEU A 35 0.13 -18.71 -5.57
N VAL A 36 -1.05 -18.53 -6.18
CA VAL A 36 -2.08 -19.58 -6.32
C VAL A 36 -1.50 -20.83 -6.97
N GLU A 37 -0.78 -20.68 -8.08
CA GLU A 37 -0.21 -21.81 -8.82
C GLU A 37 0.77 -22.63 -7.98
N ARG A 38 1.68 -21.95 -7.29
CA ARG A 38 2.68 -22.60 -6.45
C ARG A 38 2.04 -23.26 -5.23
N LEU A 39 1.13 -22.55 -4.57
CA LEU A 39 0.46 -23.03 -3.35
C LEU A 39 -0.48 -24.19 -3.63
N ALA A 40 -1.19 -24.18 -4.76
CA ALA A 40 -2.03 -25.31 -5.16
C ALA A 40 -1.20 -26.58 -5.34
N GLY A 41 -0.08 -26.49 -6.06
CA GLY A 41 0.83 -27.64 -6.22
C GLY A 41 1.47 -28.10 -4.91
N ASP A 42 1.85 -27.17 -4.02
CA ASP A 42 2.36 -27.52 -2.69
C ASP A 42 1.30 -28.21 -1.84
N LEU A 43 0.04 -27.75 -1.88
CA LEU A 43 -1.07 -28.34 -1.14
C LEU A 43 -1.49 -29.70 -1.69
N THR A 44 -1.48 -29.91 -3.01
CA THR A 44 -1.74 -31.22 -3.62
C THR A 44 -0.69 -32.24 -3.16
N ARG A 45 0.60 -31.86 -3.19
CA ARG A 45 1.69 -32.72 -2.68
C ARG A 45 1.54 -33.00 -1.18
N LEU A 46 1.14 -31.98 -0.42
CA LEU A 46 0.94 -32.11 1.02
C LEU A 46 -0.27 -32.99 1.34
N ALA A 47 -1.37 -32.88 0.59
CA ALA A 47 -2.57 -33.70 0.71
C ALA A 47 -2.33 -35.17 0.36
N GLY A 48 -1.43 -35.46 -0.58
CA GLY A 48 -0.97 -36.84 -0.81
C GLY A 48 -0.23 -37.45 0.39
N SER A 49 0.38 -36.61 1.23
CA SER A 49 1.14 -37.02 2.42
C SER A 49 0.37 -36.92 3.74
N LEU A 50 -0.71 -36.14 3.77
CA LEU A 50 -1.49 -35.82 4.97
C LEU A 50 -2.98 -36.07 4.73
N GLY A 51 -3.69 -36.58 5.74
CA GLY A 51 -5.13 -36.80 5.66
C GLY A 51 -5.94 -35.52 5.40
N PRO A 52 -7.19 -35.64 4.93
CA PRO A 52 -8.02 -34.51 4.47
C PRO A 52 -8.22 -33.39 5.51
N GLU A 53 -8.26 -33.70 6.80
CA GLU A 53 -8.32 -32.74 7.90
C GLU A 53 -7.10 -31.80 7.93
N ALA A 54 -5.91 -32.31 7.65
CA ALA A 54 -4.69 -31.53 7.65
C ALA A 54 -4.64 -30.57 6.44
N THR A 55 -5.11 -31.03 5.27
CA THR A 55 -5.24 -30.19 4.07
C THR A 55 -6.21 -29.04 4.31
N ARG A 56 -7.36 -29.31 4.95
CA ARG A 56 -8.31 -28.25 5.38
C ARG A 56 -7.68 -27.27 6.36
N GLY A 57 -6.90 -27.75 7.32
CA GLY A 57 -6.15 -26.89 8.25
C GLY A 57 -5.14 -26.00 7.53
N ALA A 58 -4.43 -26.53 6.53
CA ALA A 58 -3.48 -25.77 5.73
C ALA A 58 -4.19 -24.67 4.91
N LEU A 59 -5.32 -24.98 4.27
CA LEU A 59 -6.15 -24.00 3.56
C LEU A 59 -6.63 -22.88 4.50
N ALA A 60 -7.12 -23.23 5.69
CA ALA A 60 -7.53 -22.25 6.69
C ALA A 60 -6.37 -21.34 7.13
N GLY A 61 -5.17 -21.91 7.29
CA GLY A 61 -3.95 -21.15 7.60
C GLY A 61 -3.57 -20.17 6.49
N VAL A 62 -3.61 -20.62 5.23
CA VAL A 62 -3.35 -19.76 4.06
C VAL A 62 -4.38 -18.63 3.95
N ALA A 63 -5.66 -18.93 4.19
CA ALA A 63 -6.72 -17.94 4.21
C ALA A 63 -6.48 -16.86 5.28
N LEU A 64 -6.13 -17.28 6.50
CA LEU A 64 -5.84 -16.36 7.60
C LEU A 64 -4.61 -15.49 7.31
N ALA A 65 -3.53 -16.08 6.81
CA ALA A 65 -2.32 -15.37 6.44
C ALA A 65 -2.59 -14.33 5.33
N SER A 66 -3.37 -14.70 4.32
CA SER A 66 -3.75 -13.81 3.21
C SER A 66 -4.65 -12.66 3.68
N ALA A 67 -5.59 -12.93 4.59
CA ALA A 67 -6.40 -11.89 5.22
C ALA A 67 -5.53 -10.88 6.01
N ALA A 68 -4.63 -11.37 6.86
CA ALA A 68 -3.73 -10.53 7.65
C ALA A 68 -2.73 -9.74 6.79
N HIS A 69 -2.35 -10.27 5.63
CA HIS A 69 -1.51 -9.54 4.68
C HIS A 69 -2.29 -8.40 4.01
N ARG A 70 -3.51 -8.67 3.53
CA ARG A 70 -4.38 -7.64 2.92
C ARG A 70 -4.69 -6.50 3.87
N GLU A 71 -5.02 -6.80 5.12
CA GLU A 71 -5.29 -5.78 6.14
C GLU A 71 -4.08 -4.85 6.36
N ARG A 72 -2.87 -5.42 6.40
CA ARG A 72 -1.64 -4.62 6.52
C ARG A 72 -1.41 -3.75 5.28
N THR A 73 -1.63 -4.29 4.09
CA THR A 73 -1.48 -3.54 2.84
C THR A 73 -2.48 -2.39 2.74
N GLU A 74 -3.74 -2.60 3.11
CA GLU A 74 -4.75 -1.52 3.15
C GLU A 74 -4.43 -0.47 4.22
N SER A 75 -3.88 -0.88 5.36
CA SER A 75 -3.45 0.05 6.40
C SER A 75 -2.25 0.90 5.95
N PHE A 76 -1.31 0.30 5.24
CA PHE A 76 -0.19 1.03 4.64
C PHE A 76 -0.65 2.01 3.54
N ARG A 77 -1.62 1.59 2.71
CA ARG A 77 -2.21 2.45 1.68
C ARG A 77 -2.85 3.70 2.28
N ARG A 78 -3.66 3.52 3.33
CA ARG A 78 -4.27 4.65 4.07
C ARG A 78 -3.21 5.58 4.66
N GLY A 79 -2.19 5.03 5.33
CA GLY A 79 -1.10 5.85 5.87
C GLY A 79 -0.32 6.65 4.80
N ARG A 80 -0.20 6.12 3.59
CA ARG A 80 0.38 6.86 2.45
C ARG A 80 -0.51 8.01 1.98
N GLU A 81 -1.82 7.80 1.94
CA GLU A 81 -2.79 8.84 1.57
C GLU A 81 -2.76 9.98 2.60
N ASP A 82 -2.75 9.64 3.89
CA ASP A 82 -2.64 10.59 5.00
C ASP A 82 -1.33 11.39 4.90
N LEU A 83 -0.21 10.73 4.61
CA LEU A 83 1.08 11.40 4.45
C LEU A 83 1.06 12.40 3.27
N GLY A 84 0.43 12.02 2.15
CA GLY A 84 0.28 12.92 1.00
C GLY A 84 -0.64 14.12 1.28
N GLU A 85 -1.59 13.99 2.21
CA GLU A 85 -2.37 15.12 2.70
C GLU A 85 -1.55 16.05 3.61
N ILE A 86 -0.74 15.48 4.51
CA ILE A 86 0.18 16.24 5.37
C ILE A 86 1.18 17.04 4.51
N GLU A 87 1.76 16.42 3.48
CA GLU A 87 2.67 17.09 2.55
C GLU A 87 2.02 18.28 1.85
N ARG A 88 0.78 18.11 1.36
CA ARG A 88 0.02 19.22 0.75
C ARG A 88 -0.24 20.34 1.74
N LEU A 89 -0.63 20.02 2.97
CA LEU A 89 -0.89 21.01 4.02
C LEU A 89 0.39 21.77 4.39
N MET A 90 1.53 21.08 4.53
CA MET A 90 2.82 21.70 4.81
C MET A 90 3.32 22.58 3.68
N SER A 91 3.11 22.17 2.43
CA SER A 91 3.43 23.01 1.28
C SER A 91 2.58 24.29 1.25
N ALA A 92 1.28 24.20 1.55
CA ALA A 92 0.42 25.38 1.65
C ALA A 92 0.87 26.30 2.80
N PHE A 93 1.14 25.72 3.97
CA PHE A 93 1.64 26.46 5.14
C PHE A 93 2.96 27.18 4.85
N ALA A 94 3.92 26.52 4.20
CA ALA A 94 5.18 27.14 3.82
C ALA A 94 4.98 28.33 2.85
N SER A 95 4.02 28.20 1.91
CA SER A 95 3.65 29.29 1.02
C SER A 95 3.04 30.48 1.77
N GLU A 96 2.17 30.23 2.75
CA GLU A 96 1.62 31.30 3.59
C GLU A 96 2.71 31.99 4.44
N LEU A 97 3.66 31.23 5.00
CA LEU A 97 4.80 31.82 5.72
C LEU A 97 5.66 32.72 4.81
N ALA A 98 5.87 32.33 3.55
CA ALA A 98 6.59 33.15 2.60
C ALA A 98 5.87 34.48 2.30
N LYS A 99 4.54 34.47 2.22
CA LYS A 99 3.75 35.71 2.07
C LYS A 99 3.87 36.62 3.29
N VAL A 100 3.85 36.04 4.49
CA VAL A 100 4.03 36.79 5.75
C VAL A 100 5.41 37.42 5.80
N ASP A 101 6.46 36.69 5.44
CA ASP A 101 7.83 37.22 5.36
C ASP A 101 7.93 38.43 4.41
N GLU A 102 7.29 38.35 3.23
CA GLU A 102 7.26 39.46 2.28
C GLU A 102 6.53 40.69 2.83
N ALA A 103 5.41 40.49 3.54
CA ALA A 103 4.68 41.57 4.20
C ALA A 103 5.53 42.26 5.28
N VAL A 104 6.29 41.48 6.07
CA VAL A 104 7.20 42.01 7.10
C VAL A 104 8.33 42.84 6.48
N LYS A 105 8.90 42.40 5.35
CA LYS A 105 9.91 43.16 4.59
C LYS A 105 9.35 44.50 4.10
N LEU A 106 8.15 44.49 3.52
CA LEU A 106 7.45 45.69 3.06
C LEU A 106 7.21 46.69 4.19
N LEU A 107 6.73 46.23 5.34
CA LEU A 107 6.53 47.06 6.53
C LEU A 107 7.85 47.66 7.03
N SER A 108 8.91 46.87 7.05
CA SER A 108 10.25 47.32 7.46
C SER A 108 10.78 48.42 6.54
N ALA A 109 10.63 48.26 5.22
CA ALA A 109 11.03 49.27 4.24
C ALA A 109 10.20 50.56 4.38
N PHE A 110 8.90 50.45 4.64
CA PHE A 110 8.03 51.60 4.88
C PHE A 110 8.43 52.39 6.13
N VAL A 111 8.67 51.69 7.25
CA VAL A 111 9.16 52.30 8.50
C VAL A 111 10.52 52.98 8.28
N GLY A 112 11.43 52.34 7.53
CA GLY A 112 12.72 52.94 7.16
C GLY A 112 12.55 54.27 6.41
N ARG A 113 11.69 54.30 5.39
CA ARG A 113 11.41 55.50 4.59
C ARG A 113 10.82 56.65 5.41
N ILE A 114 9.88 56.36 6.33
CA ILE A 114 9.31 57.40 7.20
C ILE A 114 10.42 58.04 8.05
N ARG A 115 11.31 57.23 8.63
CA ARG A 115 12.42 57.73 9.46
C ARG A 115 13.38 58.63 8.66
N GLU A 116 13.71 58.24 7.43
CA GLU A 116 14.56 59.03 6.55
C GLU A 116 13.91 60.36 6.15
N GLN A 117 12.61 60.35 5.85
CA GLN A 117 11.86 61.57 5.51
C GLN A 117 11.79 62.55 6.69
N SER A 118 11.48 62.06 7.90
CA SER A 118 11.44 62.89 9.11
C SER A 118 12.82 63.48 9.46
N ALA A 119 13.91 62.76 9.19
CA ALA A 119 15.26 63.28 9.39
C ALA A 119 15.61 64.41 8.39
N CYS A 120 15.17 64.29 7.14
CA CYS A 120 15.43 65.29 6.09
C CYS A 120 14.57 66.56 6.24
N GLU A 121 13.35 66.44 6.77
CA GLU A 121 12.49 67.59 7.09
C GLU A 121 13.03 68.43 8.28
N GLY A 122 13.63 67.79 9.29
CA GLY A 122 14.23 68.49 10.42
C GLY A 122 15.40 69.41 10.03
N ASP A 123 16.18 69.02 9.02
CA ASP A 123 17.33 69.78 8.53
C ASP A 123 16.94 70.99 7.66
N ARG A 124 15.74 70.96 7.04
CA ARG A 124 15.21 72.06 6.22
C ARG A 124 14.60 73.21 7.01
N ILE A 125 14.27 73.01 8.28
CA ILE A 125 13.67 74.04 9.14
C ILE A 125 14.76 74.91 9.81
N LEU A 126 16.03 74.48 9.73
CA LEU A 126 17.17 75.17 10.33
C LEU A 126 17.95 76.10 9.37
N HIS A 127 17.47 76.30 8.15
CA HIS A 127 18.01 77.25 7.16
C HIS A 127 16.98 78.31 6.78
#